data_AF-A0A1H6F188-F1
#
_entry.id   AF-A0A1H6F188-F1
#
_cell.length_a   1.000
_cell.length_b   1.000
_cell.length_c   1.000
_cell.angle_alpha   90.00
_cell.angle_beta   90.00
_cell.angle_gamma   90.00
#
_symmetry.space_group_name_H-M   'P 1'
#
loop_
_entity.id
_entity.type
_entity.pdbx_description
1 polymer ?
#
loop_
_entity_poly.entity_id
_entity_poly.type
_entity_poly.pdbx_seq_one_letter_code
_entity_poly.pdbx_strand_id
1 'polypeptide(L)'
;MTSTPPRTAARPNHRRLAPAGPGVLRLGLLALVAIGIGGAALELAFERHWQSFTQLIPWFAVALLVAALALLALRDSGRVVTVVRALAGVVLLASAYGVFMHVSVNHGMGAMDPAWDTLSPLSQWWQALTKSVGNAPPLAPGMLAQSSLLLLLASLISKAKPAS
;
A
#
# COMPACT_ATOMS: atom_id res chain seq x y z
N MET A 1 0.19 52.13 -49.54
CA MET A 1 0.77 51.62 -48.27
C MET A 1 -0.22 50.61 -47.69
N THR A 2 0.01 49.32 -47.95
CA THR A 2 -0.85 48.20 -47.52
C THR A 2 -0.35 47.68 -46.17
N SER A 3 -1.12 47.86 -45.11
CA SER A 3 -0.79 47.38 -43.77
C SER A 3 -1.09 45.88 -43.64
N THR A 4 -0.08 45.11 -43.27
CA THR A 4 -0.17 43.69 -42.93
C THR A 4 -0.84 43.54 -41.56
N PRO A 5 -1.85 42.68 -41.36
CA PRO A 5 -2.43 42.45 -40.04
C PRO A 5 -1.49 41.59 -39.17
N PRO A 6 -1.52 41.74 -37.83
CA PRO A 6 -0.60 41.07 -36.93
C PRO A 6 -0.95 39.59 -36.81
N ARG A 7 0.09 38.76 -36.99
CA ARG A 7 0.09 37.31 -36.80
C ARG A 7 -0.24 36.99 -35.33
N THR A 8 -1.45 36.51 -35.08
CA THR A 8 -1.89 36.01 -33.78
C THR A 8 -1.01 34.84 -33.37
N ALA A 9 -0.21 35.04 -32.32
CA ALA A 9 0.57 33.98 -31.69
C ALA A 9 -0.39 32.90 -31.17
N ALA A 10 -0.37 31.73 -31.79
CA ALA A 10 -1.07 30.55 -31.31
C ALA A 10 -0.54 30.22 -29.90
N ARG A 11 -1.38 30.40 -28.88
CA ARG A 11 -1.06 29.96 -27.52
C ARG A 11 -0.87 28.44 -27.52
N PRO A 12 0.18 27.90 -26.88
CA PRO A 12 0.37 26.46 -26.79
C PRO A 12 -0.83 25.83 -26.07
N ASN A 13 -1.46 24.85 -26.72
CA ASN A 13 -2.47 24.00 -26.13
C ASN A 13 -1.82 23.17 -25.02
N HIS A 14 -1.79 23.71 -23.80
CA HIS A 14 -1.58 22.89 -22.61
C HIS A 14 -2.76 21.93 -22.53
N ARG A 15 -2.55 20.71 -23.01
CA ARG A 15 -3.48 19.59 -22.87
C ARG A 15 -3.69 19.39 -21.36
N ARG A 16 -4.69 20.06 -20.78
CA ARG A 16 -5.16 19.75 -19.42
C ARG A 16 -5.60 18.31 -19.49
N LEU A 17 -4.82 17.41 -18.91
CA LEU A 17 -5.28 16.07 -18.60
C LEU A 17 -6.55 16.25 -17.76
N ALA A 18 -7.68 15.79 -18.30
CA ALA A 18 -8.93 15.86 -17.56
C ALA A 18 -8.73 15.10 -16.23
N PRO A 19 -9.19 15.64 -15.10
CA PRO A 19 -9.10 14.94 -13.82
C PRO A 19 -9.76 13.57 -13.95
N ALA A 20 -9.08 12.53 -13.47
CA ALA A 20 -9.62 11.17 -13.49
C ALA A 20 -10.97 11.16 -12.74
N GLY A 21 -12.02 10.64 -13.39
CA GLY A 21 -13.33 10.53 -12.75
C GLY A 21 -13.26 9.65 -11.49
N PRO A 22 -14.16 9.85 -10.50
CA PRO A 22 -14.15 9.09 -9.24
C PRO A 22 -14.12 7.56 -9.43
N GLY A 23 -14.81 7.04 -10.46
CA GLY A 23 -14.81 5.62 -10.79
C GLY A 23 -13.43 5.10 -11.24
N VAL A 24 -12.69 5.87 -12.04
CA VAL A 24 -11.34 5.52 -12.50
C VAL A 24 -10.36 5.52 -11.32
N LEU A 25 -10.45 6.53 -10.45
CA LEU A 25 -9.64 6.59 -9.24
C LEU A 25 -9.92 5.39 -8.31
N ARG A 26 -11.20 5.07 -8.07
CA ARG A 26 -11.59 3.91 -7.25
C ARG A 26 -11.04 2.62 -7.85
N LEU A 27 -11.18 2.41 -9.16
CA LEU A 27 -10.65 1.23 -9.84
C LEU A 27 -9.13 1.14 -9.71
N GLY A 28 -8.43 2.26 -9.92
CA GLY A 28 -6.97 2.34 -9.76
C GLY A 28 -6.51 1.98 -8.35
N LEU A 29 -7.20 2.47 -7.32
CA LEU A 29 -6.91 2.11 -5.93
C LEU A 29 -7.15 0.60 -5.68
N LEU A 30 -8.26 0.04 -6.14
CA LEU A 30 -8.53 -1.40 -5.99
C LEU A 30 -7.48 -2.27 -6.71
N ALA A 31 -7.02 -1.84 -7.90
CA ALA A 31 -5.96 -2.53 -8.63
C ALA A 31 -4.64 -2.49 -7.85
N LEU A 32 -4.27 -1.34 -7.26
CA LEU A 32 -3.08 -1.23 -6.42
C LEU A 32 -3.17 -2.10 -5.16
N VAL A 33 -4.35 -2.20 -4.55
CA VAL A 33 -4.59 -3.14 -3.43
C VAL A 33 -4.36 -4.58 -3.88
N ALA A 34 -4.91 -4.98 -5.02
CA ALA A 34 -4.73 -6.34 -5.55
C ALA A 34 -3.26 -6.66 -5.82
N ILE A 35 -2.52 -5.73 -6.42
CA ILE A 35 -1.08 -5.87 -6.68
C ILE A 35 -0.30 -5.99 -5.37
N GLY A 36 -0.58 -5.14 -4.38
CA GLY A 36 0.09 -5.18 -3.09
C GLY A 36 -0.18 -6.47 -2.30
N ILE A 37 -1.41 -7.00 -2.34
CA ILE A 37 -1.74 -8.32 -1.78
C ILE A 37 -0.93 -9.42 -2.49
N GLY A 38 -0.90 -9.39 -3.83
CA GLY A 38 -0.16 -10.38 -4.62
C GLY A 38 1.34 -10.35 -4.32
N GLY A 39 1.93 -9.16 -4.24
CA GLY A 39 3.33 -8.98 -3.85
C GLY A 39 3.62 -9.54 -2.46
N ALA A 40 2.77 -9.23 -1.46
CA ALA A 40 2.93 -9.74 -0.10
C ALA A 40 2.83 -11.27 -0.03
N ALA A 41 1.88 -11.86 -0.75
CA ALA A 41 1.74 -13.32 -0.82
C ALA A 41 2.96 -14.00 -1.47
N LEU A 42 3.52 -13.40 -2.53
CA LEU A 42 4.74 -13.91 -3.16
C LEU A 42 5.96 -13.83 -2.25
N GLU A 43 6.15 -12.73 -1.54
CA GLU A 43 7.23 -12.60 -0.55
C GLU A 43 7.11 -13.63 0.57
N LEU A 44 5.91 -13.78 1.16
CA LEU A 44 5.66 -14.82 2.16
C LEU A 44 5.95 -16.22 1.60
N ALA A 45 5.66 -16.45 0.32
CA ALA A 45 5.92 -17.72 -0.31
C ALA A 45 7.41 -18.00 -0.55
N PHE A 46 8.16 -17.00 -1.00
CA PHE A 46 9.61 -17.10 -1.19
C PHE A 46 10.34 -17.31 0.14
N GLU A 47 9.86 -16.69 1.21
CA GLU A 47 10.37 -16.88 2.58
C GLU A 47 9.87 -18.18 3.23
N ARG A 48 9.10 -19.01 2.52
CA ARG A 48 8.46 -20.24 3.01
C ARG A 48 7.77 -20.06 4.36
N HIS A 49 7.05 -18.95 4.49
CA HIS A 49 6.54 -18.42 5.75
C HIS A 49 5.31 -19.19 6.25
N TRP A 50 5.44 -20.50 6.47
CA TRP A 50 4.38 -21.43 6.90
C TRP A 50 4.92 -22.55 7.80
N GLN A 51 6.13 -22.41 8.34
CA GLN A 51 6.79 -23.44 9.16
C GLN A 51 6.31 -23.46 10.62
N SER A 52 5.56 -22.44 11.05
CA SER A 52 5.00 -22.36 12.40
C SER A 52 3.63 -21.68 12.41
N PHE A 53 2.86 -21.88 13.49
CA PHE A 53 1.58 -21.19 13.67
C PHE A 53 1.71 -19.66 13.66
N THR A 54 2.80 -19.11 14.22
CA THR A 54 3.05 -17.67 14.20
C THR A 54 3.31 -17.14 12.79
N GLN A 55 3.96 -17.94 11.92
CA GLN A 55 4.16 -17.60 10.52
C GLN A 55 2.86 -17.64 9.70
N LEU A 56 1.78 -18.26 10.20
CA LEU A 56 0.46 -18.25 9.53
C LEU A 56 -0.31 -16.94 9.75
N ILE A 57 0.04 -16.13 10.74
CA ILE A 57 -0.59 -14.82 11.02
C ILE A 57 -0.66 -13.92 9.77
N PRO A 58 0.44 -13.68 9.03
CA PRO A 58 0.38 -12.86 7.81
C PRO A 58 -0.45 -13.49 6.69
N TRP A 59 -0.57 -14.83 6.61
CA TRP A 59 -1.49 -15.48 5.66
C TRP A 59 -2.95 -15.20 5.99
N PHE A 60 -3.31 -15.18 7.28
CA PHE A 60 -4.65 -14.73 7.69
C PHE A 60 -4.90 -13.27 7.34
N ALA A 61 -3.90 -12.39 7.50
CA ALA A 61 -3.99 -10.99 7.10
C ALA A 61 -4.21 -10.83 5.58
N VAL A 62 -3.49 -11.61 4.77
CA VAL A 62 -3.71 -11.71 3.31
C VAL A 62 -5.15 -12.14 3.01
N ALA A 63 -5.63 -13.22 3.62
CA ALA A 63 -6.98 -13.74 3.38
C ALA A 63 -8.07 -12.73 3.76
N LEU A 64 -7.94 -12.06 4.90
CA LEU A 64 -8.86 -11.02 5.33
C LEU A 64 -8.89 -9.83 4.35
N LEU A 65 -7.71 -9.41 3.85
CA LEU A 65 -7.63 -8.29 2.93
C LEU A 65 -8.16 -8.64 1.54
N VAL A 66 -7.96 -9.87 1.07
CA VAL A 66 -8.61 -10.41 -0.15
C VAL A 66 -10.14 -10.39 0.00
N ALA A 67 -10.65 -10.85 1.14
CA ALA A 67 -12.09 -10.84 1.40
C ALA A 67 -12.65 -9.40 1.43
N ALA A 68 -11.96 -8.47 2.09
CA ALA A 68 -12.34 -7.06 2.14
C ALA A 68 -12.32 -6.41 0.74
N LEU A 69 -11.28 -6.70 -0.06
CA LEU A 69 -11.17 -6.24 -1.45
C LEU A 69 -12.34 -6.76 -2.30
N ALA A 70 -12.63 -8.07 -2.24
CA ALA A 70 -13.73 -8.68 -2.97
C ALA A 70 -15.09 -8.10 -2.56
N LEU A 71 -15.32 -7.92 -1.26
CA LEU A 71 -16.55 -7.30 -0.74
C LEU A 71 -16.75 -5.90 -1.31
N LEU A 72 -15.71 -5.05 -1.28
CA LEU A 72 -15.79 -3.68 -1.77
C LEU A 72 -15.91 -3.61 -3.30
N ALA A 73 -15.31 -4.55 -4.03
CA ALA A 73 -15.41 -4.61 -5.49
C ALA A 73 -16.83 -4.97 -5.95
N LEU A 74 -17.47 -5.92 -5.24
CA LEU A 74 -18.72 -6.55 -5.65
C LEU A 74 -19.99 -5.88 -5.12
N ARG A 75 -19.93 -5.14 -3.99
CA ARG A 75 -21.11 -4.58 -3.32
C ARG A 75 -20.87 -3.14 -2.87
N ASP A 76 -21.88 -2.27 -3.03
CA ASP A 76 -21.87 -0.88 -2.53
C ASP A 76 -23.02 -0.62 -1.54
N SER A 77 -23.12 -1.43 -0.49
CA SER A 77 -24.04 -1.16 0.62
C SER A 77 -23.29 -0.59 1.83
N GLY A 78 -23.94 0.29 2.59
CA GLY A 78 -23.32 0.92 3.77
C GLY A 78 -22.81 -0.10 4.79
N ARG A 79 -23.56 -1.18 5.03
CA ARG A 79 -23.13 -2.29 5.92
C ARG A 79 -21.88 -2.98 5.40
N VAL A 80 -21.77 -3.23 4.09
CA VAL A 80 -20.56 -3.84 3.51
C VAL A 80 -19.37 -2.91 3.66
N VAL A 81 -19.54 -1.61 3.41
CA VAL A 81 -18.45 -0.63 3.57
C VAL A 81 -17.95 -0.60 5.02
N THR A 82 -18.84 -0.65 6.02
CA THR A 82 -18.42 -0.73 7.43
C THR A 82 -17.60 -1.98 7.72
N VAL A 83 -18.04 -3.15 7.23
CA VAL A 83 -17.29 -4.42 7.40
C VAL A 83 -15.92 -4.32 6.73
N VAL A 84 -15.85 -3.83 5.49
CA VAL A 84 -14.59 -3.63 4.76
C VAL A 84 -13.64 -2.74 5.53
N ARG A 85 -14.13 -1.62 6.08
CA ARG A 85 -13.30 -0.70 6.88
C ARG A 85 -12.80 -1.33 8.17
N ALA A 86 -13.63 -2.11 8.85
CA ALA A 86 -13.22 -2.85 10.05
C ALA A 86 -12.11 -3.87 9.71
N LEU A 87 -12.30 -4.68 8.67
CA LEU A 87 -11.31 -5.66 8.22
C LEU A 87 -9.99 -4.99 7.80
N ALA A 88 -10.05 -3.95 6.96
CA ALA A 88 -8.89 -3.21 6.52
C ALA A 88 -8.18 -2.50 7.69
N GLY A 89 -8.93 -1.96 8.66
CA GLY A 89 -8.37 -1.36 9.87
C GLY A 89 -7.60 -2.39 10.72
N VAL A 90 -8.17 -3.58 10.93
CA VAL A 90 -7.49 -4.67 11.65
C VAL A 90 -6.20 -5.08 10.94
N VAL A 91 -6.26 -5.30 9.62
CA VAL A 91 -5.07 -5.68 8.83
C VAL A 91 -4.03 -4.56 8.84
N LEU A 92 -4.44 -3.29 8.75
CA LEU A 92 -3.53 -2.14 8.80
C LEU A 92 -2.74 -2.11 10.11
N LEU A 93 -3.43 -2.24 11.26
CA LEU A 93 -2.78 -2.21 12.57
C LEU A 93 -1.87 -3.42 12.78
N ALA A 94 -2.32 -4.62 12.42
CA ALA A 94 -1.52 -5.84 12.51
C ALA A 94 -0.26 -5.76 11.62
N SER A 95 -0.41 -5.22 10.40
CA SER A 95 0.69 -5.08 9.44
C SER A 95 1.68 -4.00 9.85
N ALA A 96 1.21 -2.87 10.38
CA ALA A 96 2.08 -1.83 10.94
C ALA A 96 2.91 -2.35 12.12
N TYR A 97 2.28 -3.13 13.00
CA TYR A 97 3.01 -3.83 14.07
C TYR A 97 4.01 -4.85 13.50
N GLY A 98 3.63 -5.61 12.46
CA GLY A 98 4.54 -6.53 11.76
C GLY A 98 5.78 -5.84 11.20
N VAL A 99 5.62 -4.68 10.54
CA VAL A 99 6.75 -3.86 10.08
C VAL A 99 7.64 -3.51 11.27
N PHE A 100 7.06 -2.95 12.34
CA PHE A 100 7.83 -2.56 13.52
C PHE A 100 8.61 -3.74 14.12
N MET A 101 8.00 -4.91 14.24
CA MET A 101 8.66 -6.10 14.78
C MET A 101 9.83 -6.57 13.91
N HIS A 102 9.66 -6.65 12.59
CA HIS A 102 10.73 -7.05 11.68
C HIS A 102 11.89 -6.05 11.72
N VAL A 103 11.59 -4.75 11.71
CA VAL A 103 12.62 -3.69 11.80
C VAL A 103 13.31 -3.73 13.17
N SER A 104 12.59 -3.96 14.26
CA SER A 104 13.18 -4.04 15.61
C SER A 104 14.12 -5.24 15.76
N VAL A 105 13.75 -6.39 15.19
CA VAL A 105 14.64 -7.57 15.14
C VAL A 105 15.90 -7.24 14.35
N ASN A 106 15.76 -6.61 13.18
CA ASN A 106 16.92 -6.18 12.38
C ASN A 106 17.80 -5.18 13.13
N HIS A 107 17.21 -4.22 13.83
CA HIS A 107 17.93 -3.24 14.64
C HIS A 107 18.72 -3.92 15.77
N GLY A 108 18.16 -4.95 16.41
CA GLY A 108 18.87 -5.75 17.41
C GLY A 108 20.09 -6.47 16.84
N MET A 109 20.06 -6.86 15.57
CA MET A 109 21.22 -7.45 14.88
C MET A 109 22.35 -6.44 14.63
N GLY A 110 22.07 -5.14 14.76
CA GLY A 110 23.04 -4.04 14.75
C GLY A 110 24.25 -4.29 15.63
N ALA A 111 24.05 -4.88 16.81
CA ALA A 111 25.11 -5.17 17.77
C ALA A 111 26.22 -6.11 17.25
N MET A 112 26.03 -6.75 16.09
CA MET A 112 27.04 -7.58 15.44
C MET A 112 28.03 -6.76 14.58
N ASP A 113 27.73 -5.48 14.30
CA ASP A 113 28.61 -4.56 13.59
C ASP A 113 29.42 -3.71 14.60
N PRO A 114 30.76 -3.79 14.61
CA PRO A 114 31.60 -2.97 15.51
C PRO A 114 31.40 -1.45 15.37
N ALA A 115 30.91 -0.98 14.23
CA ALA A 115 30.64 0.43 13.98
C ALA A 115 29.24 0.87 14.44
N TRP A 116 28.38 -0.05 14.92
CA TRP A 116 26.98 0.22 15.17
C TRP A 116 26.74 1.38 16.14
N ASP A 117 27.48 1.41 17.25
CA ASP A 117 27.34 2.44 18.28
C ASP A 117 27.88 3.81 17.85
N THR A 118 28.61 3.87 16.73
CA THR A 118 29.07 5.13 16.13
C THR A 118 28.00 5.78 15.24
N LEU A 119 26.95 5.03 14.87
CA LEU A 119 25.86 5.51 14.03
C LEU A 119 24.86 6.32 14.83
N SER A 120 24.25 7.33 14.20
CA SER A 120 23.09 8.01 14.79
C SER A 120 21.91 7.05 14.93
N PRO A 121 20.98 7.28 15.89
CA PRO A 121 19.77 6.46 16.02
C PRO A 121 18.96 6.39 14.71
N LEU A 122 18.84 7.49 13.97
CA LEU A 122 18.13 7.49 12.68
C LEU A 122 18.82 6.57 11.67
N SER A 123 20.15 6.57 11.61
CA SER A 123 20.93 5.70 10.73
C SER A 123 20.78 4.23 11.12
N GLN A 124 20.76 3.91 12.41
CA GLN A 124 20.53 2.55 12.92
C GLN A 124 19.15 2.03 12.47
N TRP A 125 18.08 2.79 12.72
CA TRP A 125 16.73 2.41 12.29
C TRP A 125 16.57 2.35 10.76
N TRP A 126 17.24 3.25 10.02
CA TRP A 126 17.25 3.21 8.56
C TRP A 126 17.91 1.93 8.04
N GLN A 127 19.09 1.57 8.56
CA GLN A 127 19.79 0.34 8.18
C GLN A 127 18.99 -0.92 8.53
N ALA A 128 18.29 -0.92 9.67
CA ALA A 128 17.41 -2.02 10.05
C ALA A 128 16.20 -2.15 9.11
N LEU A 129 15.62 -1.01 8.69
CA LEU A 129 14.51 -0.97 7.74
C LEU A 129 14.92 -1.43 6.34
N THR A 130 16.08 -0.99 5.85
CA THR A 130 16.61 -1.37 4.53
C THR A 130 17.25 -2.75 4.50
N LYS A 131 17.23 -3.48 5.62
CA LYS A 131 17.92 -4.77 5.80
C LYS A 131 19.42 -4.70 5.50
N SER A 132 20.04 -3.54 5.71
CA SER A 132 21.51 -3.41 5.73
C SER A 132 22.10 -4.10 6.95
N VAL A 133 21.28 -4.27 8.00
CA VAL A 133 21.54 -5.17 9.12
C VAL A 133 20.33 -6.06 9.38
N GLY A 134 20.58 -7.31 9.77
CA GLY A 134 19.54 -8.33 9.93
C GLY A 134 18.89 -8.76 8.62
N ASN A 135 18.15 -9.88 8.67
CA ASN A 135 17.54 -10.48 7.49
C ASN A 135 16.01 -10.53 7.54
N ALA A 136 15.39 -10.08 8.62
CA ALA A 136 13.93 -10.13 8.74
C ALA A 136 13.29 -9.20 7.69
N PRO A 137 12.41 -9.69 6.80
CA PRO A 137 11.89 -8.90 5.68
C PRO A 137 10.67 -8.04 6.09
N PRO A 138 10.76 -6.69 6.11
CA PRO A 138 9.62 -5.85 6.47
C PRO A 138 8.71 -5.53 5.28
N LEU A 139 9.06 -5.98 4.06
CA LEU A 139 8.35 -5.56 2.84
C LEU A 139 6.95 -6.18 2.74
N ALA A 140 6.80 -7.49 3.00
CA ALA A 140 5.49 -8.14 3.03
C ALA A 140 4.47 -7.45 3.98
N PRO A 141 4.78 -7.21 5.28
CA PRO A 141 3.86 -6.46 6.14
C PRO A 141 3.71 -4.99 5.69
N GLY A 142 4.74 -4.36 5.12
CA GLY A 142 4.63 -3.01 4.54
C GLY A 142 3.62 -2.93 3.39
N MET A 143 3.64 -3.90 2.48
CA MET A 143 2.71 -3.98 1.35
C MET A 143 1.26 -4.22 1.82
N LEU A 144 1.05 -5.02 2.88
CA LEU A 144 -0.28 -5.23 3.45
C LEU A 144 -0.80 -3.98 4.17
N ALA A 145 0.06 -3.24 4.88
CA ALA A 145 -0.30 -1.97 5.51
C ALA A 145 -0.72 -0.94 4.44
N GLN A 146 0.10 -0.77 3.39
CA GLN A 146 -0.22 0.12 2.27
C GLN A 146 -1.53 -0.29 1.57
N SER A 147 -1.70 -1.58 1.28
CA SER A 147 -2.90 -2.10 0.63
C SER A 147 -4.16 -1.88 1.48
N SER A 148 -4.05 -2.05 2.80
CA SER A 148 -5.16 -1.76 3.72
C SER A 148 -5.54 -0.29 3.72
N LEU A 149 -4.54 0.61 3.73
CA LEU A 149 -4.78 2.06 3.64
C LEU A 149 -5.43 2.44 2.31
N LEU A 150 -4.95 1.91 1.20
CA LEU A 150 -5.52 2.15 -0.13
C LEU A 150 -6.98 1.66 -0.22
N LEU A 151 -7.29 0.51 0.41
CA LEU A 151 -8.65 -0.01 0.45
C LEU A 151 -9.58 0.87 1.30
N LEU A 152 -9.09 1.40 2.43
CA LEU A 152 -9.81 2.39 3.23
C LEU A 152 -10.11 3.64 2.41
N LEU A 153 -9.13 4.17 1.68
CA LEU A 153 -9.30 5.33 0.80
C LEU A 153 -10.30 5.03 -0.34
N ALA A 154 -10.20 3.85 -0.97
CA ALA A 154 -11.16 3.44 -2.00
C ALA A 154 -12.60 3.35 -1.45
N SER A 155 -12.76 2.98 -0.18
CA SER A 155 -14.07 2.91 0.49
C SER A 155 -14.71 4.28 0.77
N LEU A 156 -13.98 5.38 0.56
CA LEU A 156 -14.50 6.75 0.64
C LEU A 156 -15.09 7.22 -0.70
N ILE A 157 -14.82 6.50 -1.79
CA ILE A 157 -15.23 6.90 -3.14
C ILE A 157 -16.48 6.12 -3.55
N SER A 158 -17.60 6.83 -3.73
CA SER A 158 -18.84 6.24 -4.23
C SER A 158 -18.69 5.74 -5.67
N LYS A 159 -19.24 4.56 -5.98
CA LYS A 159 -19.44 4.13 -7.37
C LYS A 159 -20.45 5.09 -8.00
N ALA A 160 -20.05 5.78 -9.07
CA ALA A 160 -20.97 6.64 -9.81
C ALA A 160 -22.15 5.79 -10.30
N LYS A 161 -23.39 6.22 -10.02
CA LYS A 161 -24.56 5.60 -10.66
C LYS A 161 -24.47 5.87 -12.16
N PRO A 162 -24.59 4.85 -13.03
CA PRO A 162 -24.79 5.12 -14.44
C PRO A 162 -26.06 5.96 -14.60
N ALA A 163 -25.99 7.01 -15.44
CA ALA A 163 -27.17 7.78 -15.80
C ALA A 163 -28.15 6.82 -16.51
N SER A 164 -29.36 6.70 -15.97
CA SER A 164 -30.48 5.95 -16.55
C SER A 164 -31.05 6.67 -17.76
#